data_AF-A0A1G1MFS5-F1
#
_entry.id   AF-A0A1G1MFS5-F1
#
_cell.length_a   1.000
_cell.length_b   1.000
_cell.length_c   1.000
_cell.angle_alpha   90.00
_cell.angle_beta   90.00
_cell.angle_gamma   90.00
#
_symmetry.space_group_name_H-M   'P 1'
#
loop_
_entity.id
_entity.type
_entity.pdbx_description
1 polymer ?
#
loop_
_entity_poly.entity_id
_entity_poly.type
_entity_poly.pdbx_seq_one_letter_code
_entity_poly.pdbx_strand_id
1 'polypeptide(L)'
;MAAEHSVDIVSKVNLQEVRNAIQQAHKEIATRFDFRGSSASVTFEESPAVLKVTGDHQAQLRSVVEVVEGKLAKRGVPLKAFQWNPPEPLPGGSMKQQATLQQGLSSENARAITKAIKDLGIKVQARIDGDSVRVAGKQIDALQAVIQALKQRDFGFPIQVENYR
;
A
#
# COMPACT_ATOMS: atom_id res chain seq x y z
N MET A 1 12.70 12.33 -36.13
CA MET A 1 12.34 12.89 -34.82
C MET A 1 12.43 11.74 -33.83
N ALA A 2 13.34 11.79 -32.86
CA ALA A 2 13.52 10.66 -31.94
C ALA A 2 12.24 10.51 -31.10
N ALA A 3 11.65 9.31 -31.10
CA ALA A 3 10.51 8.99 -30.26
C ALA A 3 10.93 9.20 -28.79
N GLU A 4 10.25 10.11 -28.10
CA GLU A 4 10.45 10.31 -26.67
C GLU A 4 9.62 9.25 -25.95
N HIS A 5 10.30 8.39 -25.21
CA HIS A 5 9.65 7.33 -24.46
C HIS A 5 9.33 7.83 -23.05
N SER A 6 8.20 7.41 -22.50
CA SER A 6 7.82 7.77 -21.14
C SER A 6 7.07 6.66 -20.43
N VAL A 7 7.15 6.70 -19.11
CA VAL A 7 6.46 5.78 -18.20
C VAL A 7 5.94 6.57 -17.01
N ASP A 8 4.78 6.19 -16.51
CA ASP A 8 4.20 6.79 -15.31
C ASP A 8 4.40 5.85 -14.12
N ILE A 9 5.01 6.36 -13.06
CA ILE A 9 5.15 5.66 -11.79
C ILE A 9 3.97 6.05 -10.92
N VAL A 10 3.21 5.07 -10.48
CA VAL A 10 2.00 5.25 -9.68
C VAL A 10 2.04 4.36 -8.43
N SER A 11 1.24 4.71 -7.44
CA SER A 11 0.96 3.86 -6.27
C SER A 11 -0.56 3.70 -6.18
N LYS A 12 -1.11 2.75 -6.93
CA LYS A 12 -2.55 2.48 -6.97
C LYS A 12 -2.87 1.20 -6.23
N VAL A 13 -3.95 1.24 -5.47
CA VAL A 13 -4.53 0.08 -4.81
C VAL A 13 -5.96 -0.08 -5.29
N ASN A 14 -6.34 -1.31 -5.62
CA ASN A 14 -7.70 -1.62 -6.02
C ASN A 14 -8.61 -1.66 -4.78
N LEU A 15 -9.38 -0.59 -4.57
CA LEU A 15 -10.30 -0.46 -3.43
C LEU A 15 -11.39 -1.54 -3.43
N GLN A 16 -11.81 -2.02 -4.60
CA GLN A 16 -12.75 -3.13 -4.72
C GLN A 16 -12.17 -4.40 -4.08
N GLU A 17 -10.90 -4.69 -4.39
CA GLU A 17 -10.20 -5.85 -3.83
C GLU A 17 -9.92 -5.70 -2.34
N VAL A 18 -9.61 -4.48 -1.88
CA VAL A 18 -9.49 -4.16 -0.45
C VAL A 18 -10.80 -4.46 0.27
N ARG A 19 -11.92 -3.93 -0.22
CA ARG A 19 -13.25 -4.16 0.37
C ARG A 19 -13.59 -5.64 0.42
N ASN A 20 -13.35 -6.36 -0.68
CA ASN A 20 -13.62 -7.79 -0.74
C ASN A 20 -12.73 -8.59 0.22
N ALA A 21 -11.45 -8.22 0.37
CA ALA A 21 -10.52 -8.82 1.32
C ALA A 21 -11.02 -8.63 2.76
N ILE A 22 -11.42 -7.41 3.12
CA ILE A 22 -11.84 -7.06 4.47
C ILE A 22 -13.19 -7.72 4.80
N GLN A 23 -14.12 -7.78 3.86
CA GLN A 23 -15.36 -8.54 4.04
C GLN A 23 -15.10 -10.03 4.28
N GLN A 24 -14.12 -10.61 3.58
CA GLN A 24 -13.74 -12.00 3.79
C GLN A 24 -13.04 -12.21 5.13
N ALA A 25 -12.20 -11.27 5.56
CA ALA A 25 -11.56 -11.29 6.87
C ALA A 25 -12.62 -11.21 7.98
N HIS A 26 -13.58 -10.30 7.85
CA HIS A 26 -14.70 -10.15 8.79
C HIS A 26 -15.49 -11.45 8.95
N LYS A 27 -15.84 -12.11 7.84
CA LYS A 27 -16.55 -13.41 7.89
C LYS A 27 -15.72 -14.49 8.58
N GLU A 28 -14.42 -14.57 8.28
CA GLU A 28 -13.53 -15.55 8.92
C GLU A 28 -13.42 -15.31 10.43
N ILE A 29 -13.22 -14.05 10.85
CA ILE A 29 -13.14 -13.66 12.26
C ILE A 29 -14.43 -14.05 12.98
N ALA A 30 -15.59 -13.78 12.38
CA ALA A 30 -16.89 -14.13 12.96
C ALA A 30 -17.12 -15.65 13.13
N THR A 31 -16.51 -16.47 12.28
CA THR A 31 -16.65 -17.94 12.32
C THR A 31 -15.59 -18.64 13.17
N ARG A 32 -14.50 -17.95 13.51
CA ARG A 32 -13.39 -18.52 14.27
C ARG A 32 -13.79 -18.75 15.73
N PHE A 33 -13.65 -19.99 16.19
CA PHE A 33 -14.05 -20.40 17.54
C PHE A 33 -13.32 -19.61 18.63
N ASP A 34 -12.04 -19.32 18.41
CA ASP A 34 -11.16 -18.57 19.31
C ASP A 34 -11.50 -17.07 19.41
N PHE A 35 -12.35 -16.55 18.52
CA PHE A 35 -12.83 -15.16 18.57
C PHE A 35 -14.30 -15.05 19.00
N ARG A 36 -14.98 -16.17 19.24
CA ARG A 36 -16.40 -16.18 19.59
C ARG A 36 -16.63 -15.53 20.96
N GLY A 37 -17.43 -14.48 20.99
CA GLY A 37 -17.73 -13.72 22.21
C GLY A 37 -16.67 -12.69 22.61
N SER A 38 -15.63 -12.51 21.79
CA SER A 38 -14.62 -11.46 21.97
C SER A 38 -15.02 -10.15 21.28
N SER A 39 -14.29 -9.07 21.57
CA SER A 39 -14.40 -7.79 20.84
C SER A 39 -13.66 -7.77 19.49
N ALA A 40 -13.17 -8.92 19.02
CA ALA A 40 -12.40 -9.01 17.78
C ALA A 40 -13.24 -8.60 16.56
N SER A 41 -12.79 -7.55 15.86
CA SER A 41 -13.49 -7.03 14.70
C SER A 41 -12.53 -6.39 13.70
N VAL A 42 -13.00 -6.27 12.46
CA VAL A 42 -12.29 -5.56 11.39
C VAL A 42 -13.29 -4.69 10.64
N THR A 43 -12.94 -3.41 10.45
CA THR A 43 -13.76 -2.42 9.75
C THR A 43 -12.89 -1.59 8.82
N PHE A 44 -13.42 -1.24 7.65
CA PHE A 44 -12.76 -0.34 6.70
C PHE A 44 -13.62 0.89 6.44
N GLU A 45 -13.05 2.05 6.62
CA GLU A 45 -13.66 3.34 6.32
C GLU A 45 -13.04 3.87 5.02
N GLU A 46 -13.83 3.97 3.94
CA GLU A 46 -13.31 4.40 2.63
C GLU A 46 -12.94 5.89 2.59
N SER A 47 -13.52 6.70 3.46
CA SER A 47 -13.17 8.11 3.66
C SER A 47 -13.11 8.34 5.18
N PRO A 48 -11.92 8.27 5.82
CA PRO A 48 -10.58 8.60 5.28
C PRO A 48 -9.63 7.43 4.88
N ALA A 49 -10.12 6.34 4.25
CA ALA A 49 -9.32 5.17 3.84
C ALA A 49 -8.55 4.50 5.00
N VAL A 50 -9.24 4.22 6.11
CA VAL A 50 -8.65 3.66 7.33
C VAL A 50 -9.21 2.27 7.62
N LEU A 51 -8.32 1.31 7.82
CA LEU A 51 -8.60 -0.02 8.35
C LEU A 51 -8.49 0.02 9.88
N LYS A 52 -9.52 -0.42 10.59
CA LYS A 52 -9.56 -0.52 12.05
C LYS A 52 -9.69 -1.99 12.43
N VAL A 53 -8.90 -2.40 13.41
CA VAL A 53 -8.86 -3.77 13.91
C VAL A 53 -8.93 -3.73 15.43
N THR A 54 -9.70 -4.63 16.03
CA THR A 54 -9.82 -4.74 17.49
C THR A 54 -9.57 -6.17 17.94
N GLY A 55 -9.18 -6.34 19.20
CA GLY A 55 -9.08 -7.61 19.90
C GLY A 55 -8.95 -7.40 21.41
N ASP A 56 -9.29 -8.40 22.22
CA ASP A 56 -9.34 -8.29 23.69
C ASP A 56 -7.95 -8.20 24.32
N HIS A 57 -6.91 -8.68 23.62
CA HIS A 57 -5.52 -8.61 24.06
C HIS A 57 -4.56 -8.58 22.86
N GLN A 58 -3.29 -8.26 23.11
CA GLN A 58 -2.30 -8.06 22.05
C GLN A 58 -2.12 -9.29 21.14
N ALA A 59 -2.13 -10.51 21.69
CA ALA A 59 -2.01 -11.72 20.89
C ALA A 59 -3.21 -11.92 19.96
N GLN A 60 -4.44 -11.67 20.43
CA GLN A 60 -5.65 -11.76 19.61
C GLN A 60 -5.62 -10.71 18.49
N LEU A 61 -5.27 -9.46 18.83
CA LEU A 61 -5.15 -8.37 17.85
C LEU A 61 -4.17 -8.74 16.72
N ARG A 62 -3.00 -9.32 17.05
CA ARG A 62 -2.04 -9.81 16.06
C ARG A 62 -2.64 -10.89 15.16
N SER A 63 -3.34 -11.86 15.73
CA SER A 63 -4.02 -12.89 14.94
C SER A 63 -5.09 -12.31 14.00
N VAL A 64 -5.80 -11.26 14.42
CA VAL A 64 -6.76 -10.58 13.54
C VAL A 64 -6.05 -9.87 12.40
N VAL A 65 -4.95 -9.16 12.69
CA VAL A 65 -4.11 -8.50 11.67
C VAL A 65 -3.58 -9.52 10.64
N GLU A 66 -3.07 -10.66 11.10
CA GLU A 66 -2.59 -11.75 10.22
C GLU A 66 -3.69 -12.29 9.30
N VAL A 67 -4.92 -12.45 9.80
CA VAL A 67 -6.07 -12.84 8.96
C VAL A 67 -6.31 -11.80 7.87
N VAL A 68 -6.31 -10.52 8.23
CA VAL A 68 -6.56 -9.43 7.28
C VAL A 68 -5.45 -9.37 6.22
N GLU A 69 -4.18 -9.41 6.62
CA GLU A 69 -3.04 -9.43 5.70
C GLU A 69 -3.09 -10.66 4.78
N GLY A 70 -3.43 -11.83 5.32
CA GLY A 70 -3.62 -13.04 4.53
C GLY A 70 -4.72 -12.89 3.46
N LYS A 71 -5.83 -12.20 3.77
CA LYS A 71 -6.90 -11.93 2.79
C LYS A 71 -6.48 -10.91 1.73
N LEU A 72 -5.79 -9.85 2.13
CA LEU A 72 -5.28 -8.83 1.23
C LEU A 72 -4.27 -9.43 0.23
N ALA A 73 -3.30 -10.19 0.72
CA ALA A 73 -2.30 -10.85 -0.11
C ALA A 73 -2.93 -11.83 -1.12
N LYS A 74 -3.92 -12.63 -0.69
CA LYS A 74 -4.65 -13.55 -1.59
C LYS A 74 -5.39 -12.86 -2.73
N ARG A 75 -5.71 -11.58 -2.58
CA ARG A 75 -6.36 -10.74 -3.61
C ARG A 75 -5.37 -9.86 -4.38
N GLY A 76 -4.07 -10.06 -4.17
CA GLY A 76 -3.03 -9.25 -4.83
C GLY A 76 -2.99 -7.82 -4.34
N VAL A 77 -3.60 -7.51 -3.18
CA VAL A 77 -3.48 -6.19 -2.57
C VAL A 77 -2.13 -6.10 -1.86
N PRO A 78 -1.28 -5.13 -2.21
CA PRO A 78 0.03 -4.98 -1.59
C PRO A 78 -0.10 -4.57 -0.11
N LEU A 79 0.42 -5.39 0.79
CA LEU A 79 0.38 -5.13 2.24
C LEU A 79 1.11 -3.83 2.61
N LYS A 80 2.16 -3.48 1.87
CA LYS A 80 2.91 -2.21 2.01
C LYS A 80 2.06 -0.97 1.75
N ALA A 81 0.87 -1.10 1.18
CA ALA A 81 -0.04 0.03 1.04
C ALA A 81 -0.69 0.43 2.37
N PHE A 82 -0.70 -0.46 3.36
CA PHE A 82 -1.29 -0.21 4.67
C PHE A 82 -0.19 0.23 5.63
N GLN A 83 -0.28 1.47 6.09
CA GLN A 83 0.60 2.00 7.12
C GLN A 83 -0.03 1.77 8.48
N TRP A 84 0.42 0.72 9.18
CA TRP A 84 -0.04 0.38 10.52
C TRP A 84 0.48 1.38 11.57
N ASN A 85 -0.43 1.91 12.37
CA ASN A 85 -0.11 2.64 13.59
C ASN A 85 0.20 1.66 14.73
N PRO A 86 0.91 2.10 15.78
CA PRO A 86 1.09 1.31 16.98
C PRO A 86 -0.26 0.89 17.59
N PRO A 87 -0.35 -0.32 18.17
CA PRO A 87 -1.53 -0.72 18.92
C PRO A 87 -1.82 0.23 20.09
N GLU A 88 -3.09 0.58 20.26
CA GLU A 88 -3.58 1.44 21.33
C GLU A 88 -4.52 0.65 22.24
N PRO A 89 -4.40 0.77 23.58
CA PRO A 89 -5.36 0.18 24.49
C PRO A 89 -6.69 0.94 24.46
N LEU A 90 -7.79 0.23 24.67
CA LEU A 90 -9.14 0.75 24.81
C LEU A 90 -9.63 0.64 26.27
N PRO A 91 -10.58 1.50 26.68
CA PRO A 91 -11.28 1.34 27.96
C PRO A 91 -11.91 -0.06 28.04
N GLY A 92 -11.61 -0.80 29.09
CA GLY A 92 -12.09 -2.18 29.28
C GLY A 92 -11.07 -3.28 28.98
N GLY A 93 -9.83 -2.94 28.61
CA GLY A 93 -8.72 -3.90 28.47
C GLY A 93 -8.51 -4.41 27.04
N SER A 94 -9.47 -4.18 26.14
CA SER A 94 -9.31 -4.45 24.71
C SER A 94 -8.24 -3.56 24.09
N MET A 95 -7.76 -3.96 22.93
CA MET A 95 -6.74 -3.30 22.13
C MET A 95 -7.32 -2.98 20.75
N LYS A 96 -6.92 -1.85 20.18
CA LYS A 96 -7.20 -1.47 18.80
C LYS A 96 -5.91 -1.20 18.04
N GLN A 97 -5.94 -1.42 16.75
CA GLN A 97 -4.90 -0.97 15.83
C GLN A 97 -5.56 -0.41 14.59
N GLN A 98 -4.94 0.62 14.01
CA GLN A 98 -5.43 1.24 12.79
C GLN A 98 -4.33 1.21 11.74
N ALA A 99 -4.72 1.03 10.48
CA ALA A 99 -3.85 1.23 9.34
C ALA A 99 -4.47 2.20 8.36
N THR A 100 -3.68 3.16 7.91
CA THR A 100 -4.08 4.08 6.83
C THR A 100 -3.69 3.46 5.50
N LEU A 101 -4.65 3.37 4.58
CA LEU A 101 -4.38 2.95 3.20
C LEU A 101 -3.79 4.13 2.43
N GLN A 102 -2.55 3.96 1.95
CA GLN A 102 -1.92 4.93 1.07
C GLN A 102 -2.35 4.68 -0.38
N GLN A 103 -3.09 5.64 -0.95
CA GLN A 103 -3.50 5.65 -2.34
C GLN A 103 -2.91 6.87 -3.05
N GLY A 104 -2.33 6.64 -4.23
CA GLY A 104 -1.56 7.65 -4.96
C GLY A 104 -0.17 7.86 -4.35
N LEU A 105 0.66 8.63 -5.05
CA LEU A 105 1.91 9.13 -4.48
C LEU A 105 1.62 10.43 -3.73
N SER A 106 1.89 10.43 -2.42
CA SER A 106 1.95 11.67 -1.66
C SER A 106 3.05 12.58 -2.24
N SER A 107 2.96 13.89 -1.98
CA SER A 107 4.01 14.84 -2.40
C SER A 107 5.40 14.45 -1.87
N GLU A 108 5.46 13.83 -0.69
CA GLU A 108 6.70 13.33 -0.10
C GLU A 108 7.24 12.11 -0.86
N ASN A 109 6.37 11.13 -1.14
CA ASN A 109 6.72 9.92 -1.86
C ASN A 109 7.16 10.23 -3.31
N ALA A 110 6.46 11.15 -3.99
CA ALA A 110 6.82 11.61 -5.31
C ALA A 110 8.19 12.32 -5.33
N ARG A 111 8.51 13.10 -4.30
CA ARG A 111 9.85 13.71 -4.12
C ARG A 111 10.92 12.66 -3.85
N ALA A 112 10.62 11.64 -3.06
CA ALA A 112 11.56 10.55 -2.78
C ALA A 112 11.90 9.77 -4.07
N ILE A 113 10.90 9.46 -4.91
CA ILE A 113 11.09 8.80 -6.20
C ILE A 113 11.91 9.69 -7.15
N THR A 114 11.54 10.96 -7.32
CA THR A 114 12.27 11.87 -8.21
C THR A 114 13.72 12.08 -7.78
N LYS A 115 14.00 12.13 -6.47
CA LYS A 115 15.36 12.15 -5.94
C LYS A 115 16.11 10.85 -6.25
N ALA A 116 15.49 9.70 -6.00
CA ALA A 116 16.08 8.40 -6.34
C ALA A 116 16.45 8.30 -7.82
N ILE A 117 15.61 8.79 -8.73
CA ILE A 117 15.90 8.79 -10.17
C ILE A 117 17.10 9.67 -10.51
N LYS A 118 17.21 10.85 -9.89
CA LYS A 118 18.35 11.76 -10.09
C LYS A 118 19.65 11.16 -9.57
N ASP A 119 19.60 10.49 -8.42
CA ASP A 119 20.77 9.86 -7.79
C ASP A 119 21.36 8.72 -8.66
N LEU A 120 20.58 8.13 -9.58
CA LEU A 120 21.06 7.11 -10.52
C LEU A 120 21.96 7.67 -11.62
N GLY A 121 21.95 8.99 -11.86
CA GLY A 121 22.76 9.63 -12.93
C GLY A 121 22.36 9.24 -14.36
N ILE A 122 21.23 8.55 -14.54
CA ILE A 122 20.73 8.13 -15.86
C ILE A 122 20.13 9.34 -16.59
N LYS A 123 20.34 9.43 -17.91
CA LYS A 123 19.80 10.51 -18.77
C LYS A 123 18.28 10.39 -19.00
N VAL A 124 17.50 10.55 -17.94
CA VAL A 124 16.03 10.59 -17.94
C VAL A 124 15.53 11.84 -17.20
N GLN A 125 14.33 12.29 -17.53
CA GLN A 125 13.67 13.41 -16.87
C GLN A 125 12.46 12.91 -16.08
N ALA A 126 12.46 13.11 -14.76
CA ALA A 126 11.32 12.80 -13.91
C ALA A 126 10.53 14.07 -13.57
N ARG A 127 9.21 14.03 -13.70
CA ARG A 127 8.26 15.09 -13.37
C ARG A 127 7.15 14.53 -12.49
N ILE A 128 6.75 15.27 -11.46
CA ILE A 128 5.58 14.95 -10.63
C ILE A 128 4.34 15.45 -11.36
N ASP A 129 3.36 14.57 -11.57
CA ASP A 129 2.09 14.84 -12.25
C ASP A 129 0.95 14.40 -11.33
N GLY A 130 0.52 15.32 -10.45
CA GLY A 130 -0.46 15.05 -9.40
C GLY A 130 0.03 13.98 -8.41
N ASP A 131 -0.65 12.83 -8.42
CA ASP A 131 -0.37 11.65 -7.59
C ASP A 131 0.51 10.59 -8.30
N SER A 132 1.14 10.97 -9.41
CA SER A 132 2.02 10.13 -10.21
C SER A 132 3.36 10.81 -10.50
N VAL A 133 4.38 10.03 -10.90
CA VAL A 133 5.67 10.55 -11.37
C VAL A 133 5.93 10.05 -12.78
N ARG A 134 5.86 10.94 -13.77
CA ARG A 134 6.22 10.64 -15.16
C ARG A 134 7.72 10.69 -15.34
N VAL A 135 8.29 9.64 -15.93
CA VAL A 135 9.70 9.54 -16.29
C VAL A 135 9.80 9.45 -17.82
N ALA A 136 10.46 10.42 -18.43
CA ALA A 136 10.68 10.49 -19.87
C ALA A 136 12.16 10.33 -20.23
N GLY A 137 12.45 9.70 -21.36
CA GLY A 137 13.81 9.43 -21.83
C GLY A 137 13.88 9.13 -23.32
N LYS A 138 15.06 9.35 -23.91
CA LYS A 138 15.30 9.06 -25.34
C LYS A 138 15.60 7.58 -25.62
N GLN A 139 16.00 6.83 -24.60
CA GLN A 139 16.40 5.43 -24.70
C GLN A 139 15.50 4.57 -23.82
N ILE A 140 14.91 3.52 -24.40
CA ILE A 140 14.09 2.54 -23.66
C ILE A 140 14.92 1.84 -22.59
N ASP A 141 16.17 1.48 -22.89
CA ASP A 141 17.06 0.79 -21.94
C ASP A 141 17.30 1.61 -20.68
N ALA A 142 17.43 2.93 -20.83
CA ALA A 142 17.56 3.86 -19.71
C ALA A 142 16.30 3.88 -18.83
N LEU A 143 15.10 3.85 -19.43
CA LEU A 143 13.85 3.74 -18.69
C LEU A 143 13.75 2.40 -17.94
N GLN A 144 14.08 1.29 -18.61
CA GLN A 144 14.08 -0.03 -17.98
C GLN A 144 15.05 -0.10 -16.79
N ALA A 145 16.26 0.48 -16.92
CA ALA A 145 17.21 0.56 -15.82
C ALA A 145 16.67 1.33 -14.61
N VAL A 146 15.99 2.46 -14.84
CA VAL A 146 15.32 3.24 -13.79
C VAL A 146 14.22 2.42 -13.12
N ILE A 147 13.39 1.74 -13.91
CA ILE A 147 12.30 0.90 -13.39
C ILE A 147 12.85 -0.22 -12.49
N GLN A 148 13.91 -0.89 -12.93
CA GLN A 148 14.55 -1.95 -12.15
C GLN A 148 15.16 -1.40 -10.85
N ALA A 149 15.87 -0.27 -10.93
CA ALA A 149 16.45 0.37 -9.75
C ALA A 149 15.38 0.80 -8.73
N LEU A 150 14.25 1.34 -9.20
CA LEU A 150 13.12 1.70 -8.33
C LEU A 150 12.44 0.48 -7.71
N LYS A 151 12.31 -0.63 -8.44
CA LYS A 151 11.76 -1.88 -7.90
C LYS A 151 12.67 -2.55 -6.87
N GLN A 152 13.99 -2.37 -6.97
CA GLN A 152 14.95 -2.92 -6.01
C GLN A 152 15.03 -2.11 -4.71
N ARG A 153 14.59 -0.84 -4.73
CA ARG A 153 14.64 0.04 -3.56
C ARG A 153 13.34 -0.09 -2.76
N ASP A 154 13.47 -0.20 -1.44
CA ASP A 154 12.30 -0.19 -0.56
C ASP A 154 11.92 1.26 -0.22
N PHE A 155 10.78 1.69 -0.74
CA PHE A 155 10.19 3.00 -0.45
C PHE A 155 9.14 2.94 0.67
N GLY A 156 8.79 1.75 1.16
CA GLY A 156 7.75 1.56 2.17
C GLY A 156 6.31 1.63 1.65
N PHE A 157 6.11 1.77 0.33
CA PHE A 157 4.80 1.74 -0.33
C PHE A 157 4.91 1.00 -1.68
N PRO A 158 3.80 0.46 -2.24
CA PRO A 158 3.85 -0.23 -3.52
C PRO A 158 4.10 0.73 -4.67
N ILE A 159 4.96 0.32 -5.59
CA ILE A 159 5.23 1.05 -6.82
C ILE A 159 4.76 0.21 -8.00
N GLN A 160 3.94 0.81 -8.86
CA GLN A 160 3.60 0.27 -10.16
C GLN A 160 4.08 1.21 -11.27
N VAL A 161 4.28 0.64 -12.45
CA VAL A 161 4.66 1.40 -13.64
C VAL A 161 3.56 1.16 -14.67
N GLU A 162 2.94 2.24 -15.10
CA GLU A 162 1.85 2.26 -16.08
C GLU A 162 2.23 3.17 -17.26
N ASN A 163 1.37 3.20 -18.28
CA ASN A 163 1.47 4.12 -19.42
C ASN A 163 2.85 4.13 -20.11
N TYR A 164 3.36 2.96 -20.50
CA TYR A 164 4.53 2.90 -21.38
C TYR A 164 4.19 3.50 -22.75
N ARG A 165 4.92 4.56 -23.12
CA ARG A 165 4.80 5.29 -24.38
C ARG A 165 6.17 5.42 -25.02
#